data_AF-X0S4I8-F1
#
_entry.id   AF-X0S4I8-F1
#
_cell.length_a   1.000
_cell.length_b   1.000
_cell.length_c   1.000
_cell.angle_alpha   90.00
_cell.angle_beta   90.00
_cell.angle_gamma   90.00
#
_symmetry.space_group_name_H-M   'P 1'
#
loop_
_entity.id
_entity.type
_entity.pdbx_description
1 polymer ?
#
loop_
_entity_poly.entity_id
_entity_poly.type
_entity_poly.pdbx_seq_one_letter_code
_entity_poly.pdbx_strand_id
1 'polypeptide(L)'
;TPMMRLNHKAGEKLFVDYAGLTMAYTNPSTGEEKKAYVFVATLGASSRNYAEAQDSQTLNSWIGAHVRAFEYLGGVTEILVPDNLKTG
;
A
#
# COMPACT_ATOMS: atom_id res chain seq x y z
N THR A 1 12.86 9.77 -27.34
CA THR A 1 12.41 9.95 -25.94
C THR A 1 13.26 9.04 -25.08
N PRO A 2 14.05 9.52 -24.11
CA PRO A 2 14.83 8.62 -23.28
C PRO A 2 13.86 7.79 -22.43
N MET A 3 13.99 6.47 -22.49
CA MET A 3 13.27 5.55 -21.62
C MET A 3 14.15 5.23 -20.42
N MET A 4 13.65 5.56 -19.22
CA MET A 4 14.31 5.16 -17.98
C MET A 4 13.96 3.70 -17.69
N ARG A 5 14.91 2.80 -17.90
CA ARG A 5 14.76 1.39 -17.49
C ARG A 5 15.31 1.24 -16.08
N LEU A 6 14.40 1.15 -15.11
CA LEU A 6 14.77 0.81 -13.74
C LEU A 6 14.94 -0.71 -13.66
N ASN A 7 16.15 -1.17 -13.35
CA ASN A 7 16.40 -2.58 -13.08
C ASN A 7 16.06 -2.85 -11.60
N HIS A 8 15.07 -3.70 -11.35
CA HIS A 8 14.69 -4.13 -10.02
C HIS A 8 14.99 -5.61 -9.85
N LYS A 9 15.77 -5.97 -8.83
CA LYS A 9 15.99 -7.38 -8.50
C LYS A 9 14.73 -7.92 -7.79
N ALA A 10 14.34 -9.15 -8.13
CA ALA A 10 13.18 -9.79 -7.50
C ALA A 10 13.38 -9.88 -5.98
N GLY A 11 12.36 -9.47 -5.22
CA GLY A 11 12.38 -9.44 -3.75
C GLY A 11 13.20 -8.28 -3.13
N GLU A 12 13.83 -7.42 -3.93
CA GLU A 12 14.68 -6.34 -3.40
C GLU A 12 13.84 -5.19 -2.86
N LYS A 13 12.88 -4.67 -3.65
CA LYS A 13 12.12 -3.46 -3.30
C LYS A 13 10.62 -3.68 -3.34
N LEU A 14 9.97 -3.28 -2.25
CA LEU A 14 8.53 -3.06 -2.17
C LEU A 14 8.28 -1.56 -2.05
N PHE A 15 7.53 -1.00 -3.00
CA PHE A 15 7.07 0.38 -2.95
C PHE A 15 5.70 0.43 -2.28
N VAL A 16 5.51 1.35 -1.33
CA VAL A 16 4.27 1.45 -0.56
C VAL A 16 3.77 2.89 -0.51
N ASP A 17 2.45 3.06 -0.57
CA ASP A 17 1.81 4.38 -0.47
C ASP A 17 0.34 4.26 -0.02
N TYR A 18 -0.27 5.40 0.32
CA TYR A 18 -1.72 5.54 0.29
C TYR A 18 -2.15 6.21 -1.01
N ALA A 19 -3.14 5.63 -1.69
CA ALA A 19 -3.75 6.29 -2.84
C ALA A 19 -4.26 7.68 -2.44
N GLY A 20 -3.89 8.71 -3.21
CA GLY A 20 -4.30 10.09 -2.95
C GLY A 20 -5.81 10.32 -3.05
N LEU A 21 -6.53 9.43 -3.75
CA LEU A 21 -7.98 9.42 -3.79
C LEU A 21 -8.53 8.49 -2.71
N THR A 22 -9.48 9.02 -1.96
CA THR A 22 -10.22 8.28 -0.94
C THR A 22 -11.60 7.91 -1.45
N MET A 23 -12.11 6.77 -1.02
CA MET A 23 -13.41 6.27 -1.45
C MET A 23 -14.44 6.40 -0.34
N ALA A 24 -15.70 6.66 -0.69
CA ALA A 24 -16.81 6.57 0.27
C ALA A 24 -17.32 5.12 0.33
N TYR A 25 -17.64 4.64 1.52
CA TYR A 25 -18.33 3.36 1.73
C TYR A 25 -19.37 3.51 2.83
N THR A 26 -20.49 2.80 2.70
CA THR A 26 -21.53 2.80 3.73
C THR A 26 -21.25 1.71 4.75
N ASN A 27 -21.22 2.08 6.03
CA ASN A 27 -21.14 1.11 7.11
C ASN A 27 -22.46 0.31 7.17
N PRO A 28 -22.46 -1.01 6.91
CA PRO A 28 -23.70 -1.79 6.85
C PRO A 28 -24.43 -1.86 8.21
N SER A 29 -23.70 -1.68 9.31
CA SER A 29 -24.29 -1.76 10.66
C SER A 29 -24.93 -0.44 11.12
N THR A 30 -24.45 0.70 10.64
CA THR A 30 -24.94 2.03 11.08
C THR A 30 -25.65 2.83 9.99
N GLY A 31 -25.48 2.45 8.71
CA GLY A 31 -25.98 3.20 7.56
C GLY A 31 -25.19 4.48 7.26
N GLU A 32 -24.15 4.80 8.03
CA GLU A 32 -23.34 6.00 7.85
C GLU A 32 -22.35 5.86 6.69
N GLU A 33 -22.19 6.94 5.92
CA GLU A 33 -21.13 7.04 4.92
C GLU A 33 -19.80 7.34 5.60
N LYS A 34 -18.79 6.53 5.31
CA LYS A 34 -17.44 6.62 5.85
C LYS A 34 -16.43 6.74 4.72
N LYS A 35 -15.29 7.32 5.06
CA LYS A 35 -14.15 7.48 4.17
C LYS A 35 -13.21 6.28 4.30
N ALA A 36 -12.81 5.71 3.19
CA ALA A 36 -11.79 4.69 3.08
C ALA A 36 -10.53 5.24 2.44
N TYR A 37 -9.39 4.87 3.01
CA TYR A 37 -8.06 5.13 2.52
C TYR A 37 -7.51 3.84 1.95
N VAL A 38 -6.96 3.88 0.74
CA VAL A 38 -6.46 2.67 0.08
C VAL A 38 -4.95 2.61 0.25
N PHE A 39 -4.47 1.66 1.04
CA PHE A 39 -3.06 1.33 1.09
C PHE A 39 -2.71 0.49 -0.14
N VAL A 40 -1.58 0.78 -0.77
CA VAL A 40 -1.07 0.04 -1.93
C VAL A 40 0.39 -0.36 -1.71
N ALA A 41 0.75 -1.56 -2.16
CA ALA A 41 2.11 -2.05 -2.17
C ALA A 41 2.45 -2.77 -3.47
N THR A 42 3.61 -2.49 -4.06
CA THR A 42 4.02 -2.99 -5.37
C THR A 42 5.45 -3.50 -5.38
N LEU A 43 5.64 -4.75 -5.82
CA LEU A 43 6.98 -5.31 -6.04
C LEU A 43 7.64 -4.68 -7.27
N GLY A 44 8.82 -4.09 -7.09
CA GLY A 44 9.52 -3.37 -8.17
C GLY A 44 9.87 -4.22 -9.40
N ALA A 45 10.19 -5.51 -9.20
CA ALA A 45 10.63 -6.39 -10.28
C ALA A 45 9.50 -6.97 -11.15
N SER A 46 8.32 -7.20 -10.56
CA SER A 46 7.23 -7.92 -11.21
C SER A 46 5.95 -7.10 -11.36
N SER A 47 5.89 -5.91 -10.75
CA SER A 47 4.68 -5.09 -10.65
C SER A 47 3.50 -5.84 -10.01
N ARG A 48 3.78 -6.87 -9.20
CA ARG A 48 2.75 -7.55 -8.41
C ARG A 48 2.29 -6.62 -7.30
N ASN A 49 0.98 -6.38 -7.26
CA ASN A 49 0.36 -5.39 -6.39
C ASN A 49 -0.44 -6.03 -5.26
N TYR A 50 -0.49 -5.34 -4.13
CA TYR A 50 -1.40 -5.52 -3.02
C TYR A 50 -2.13 -4.20 -2.79
N ALA A 51 -3.42 -4.26 -2.51
CA ALA A 51 -4.21 -3.09 -2.17
C ALA A 51 -5.23 -3.45 -1.08
N GLU A 52 -5.40 -2.59 -0.10
CA GLU A 52 -6.40 -2.76 0.95
C GLU A 52 -7.06 -1.43 1.31
N ALA A 53 -8.36 -1.49 1.62
CA ALA A 53 -9.11 -0.35 2.12
C ALA A 53 -9.08 -0.34 3.65
N GLN A 54 -8.76 0.82 4.22
CA GLN A 54 -8.70 1.05 5.66
C GLN A 54 -9.56 2.26 6.02
N ASP A 55 -10.05 2.31 7.25
CA ASP A 55 -10.85 3.43 7.77
C ASP A 55 -10.01 4.64 8.20
N SER A 56 -8.69 4.50 8.28
CA SER A 56 -7.78 5.50 8.82
C SER A 56 -6.35 5.32 8.30
N GLN A 57 -5.55 6.40 8.33
CA GLN A 57 -4.13 6.39 7.99
C GLN A 57 -3.21 6.45 9.23
N THR A 58 -3.70 5.94 10.38
CA THR A 58 -2.90 5.94 11.61
C THR A 58 -1.67 5.05 11.49
N LEU A 59 -0.70 5.22 12.39
CA LEU A 59 0.48 4.35 12.44
C LEU A 59 0.10 2.87 12.62
N ASN A 60 -0.95 2.57 13.39
CA ASN A 60 -1.44 1.20 13.57
C ASN A 60 -1.98 0.61 12.26
N SER A 61 -2.76 1.41 11.52
CA SER A 61 -3.27 1.01 10.20
C SER A 61 -2.11 0.81 9.21
N TRP A 62 -1.13 1.72 9.22
CA TRP A 62 0.08 1.64 8.41
C TRP A 62 0.86 0.35 8.70
N ILE A 63 1.22 0.07 9.95
CA ILE A 63 1.96 -1.14 10.32
C ILE A 63 1.17 -2.39 9.98
N GLY A 64 -0.13 -2.42 10.30
CA GLY A 64 -0.99 -3.56 9.99
C GLY A 64 -1.07 -3.85 8.49
N ALA A 65 -1.07 -2.80 7.65
CA ALA A 65 -1.07 -2.94 6.20
C ALA A 65 0.17 -3.66 5.69
N HIS A 66 1.34 -3.33 6.25
CA HIS A 66 2.60 -3.96 5.88
C HIS A 66 2.61 -5.44 6.23
N VAL A 67 2.14 -5.79 7.43
CA VAL A 67 2.06 -7.19 7.87
C VAL A 67 1.21 -8.00 6.88
N ARG A 68 -0.01 -7.54 6.58
CA ARG A 68 -0.90 -8.23 5.65
C ARG A 68 -0.36 -8.25 4.21
N ALA A 69 0.31 -7.19 3.78
CA ALA A 69 0.96 -7.16 2.47
C ALA A 69 2.06 -8.22 2.36
N PHE A 70 2.92 -8.37 3.38
CA PHE A 70 3.96 -9.40 3.39
C PHE A 70 3.38 -10.82 3.47
N GLU A 71 2.32 -11.02 4.25
CA GLU A 71 1.59 -12.29 4.28
C GLU A 71 1.02 -12.64 2.89
N TYR A 72 0.39 -11.67 2.21
CA TYR A 72 -0.12 -11.85 0.85
C TYR A 72 0.99 -12.15 -0.17
N LEU A 73 2.15 -11.51 -0.03
CA LEU A 73 3.30 -11.74 -0.90
C LEU A 73 4.00 -13.08 -0.61
N GLY A 74 3.77 -13.66 0.57
CA GLY A 74 4.41 -14.91 1.01
C GLY A 74 5.86 -14.72 1.46
N GLY A 75 6.25 -13.51 1.84
CA GLY A 75 7.61 -13.16 2.23
C GLY A 75 7.83 -11.66 2.38
N VAL A 76 9.05 -11.28 2.78
CA VAL A 76 9.47 -9.88 2.94
C VAL A 76 10.43 -9.47 1.85
N THR A 77 10.50 -8.17 1.56
CA THR A 77 11.53 -7.58 0.68
C THR A 77 12.71 -7.06 1.47
N GLU A 78 13.86 -6.92 0.82
CA GLU A 78 15.08 -6.37 1.42
C GLU A 78 14.91 -4.89 1.82
N ILE A 79 14.20 -4.13 0.98
CA ILE A 79 13.98 -2.69 1.13
C ILE A 79 12.49 -2.41 0.99
N LEU A 80 11.99 -1.59 1.91
CA LEU A 80 10.66 -1.01 1.87
C LEU A 80 10.81 0.49 1.56
N VAL A 81 10.16 0.94 0.50
CA VAL A 81 10.28 2.31 -0.02
C VAL A 81 8.92 3.00 0.07
N PRO A 82 8.67 3.84 1.09
CA PRO A 82 7.46 4.65 1.15
C PRO A 82 7.58 5.85 0.20
N ASP A 83 6.56 6.10 -0.64
CA ASP A 83 6.66 7.09 -1.72
C ASP A 83 6.30 8.53 -1.30
N ASN A 84 5.39 8.75 -0.33
CA ASN A 84 5.14 10.12 0.17
C ASN A 84 4.37 10.17 1.49
N LEU A 85 4.82 9.41 2.50
CA LEU A 85 4.11 9.40 3.78
C LEU A 85 4.32 10.73 4.53
N LYS A 86 3.33 11.64 4.47
CA LYS A 86 3.24 12.82 5.35
C LYS A 86 2.73 12.49 6.76
N THR A 87 2.58 11.21 7.10
CA THR A 87 2.24 10.74 8.44
C THR A 87 3.53 10.35 9.18
N GLY A 88 4.16 11.37 9.78
CA GLY A 88 5.24 11.26 10.75
C GLY A 88 4.91 12.09 11.98
#